data_AF-A0A0M3HFT7-F1
#
_entry.id   AF-A0A0M3HFT7-F1
#
_cell.length_a   1.000
_cell.length_b   1.000
_cell.length_c   1.000
_cell.angle_alpha   90.00
_cell.angle_beta   90.00
_cell.angle_gamma   90.00
#
_symmetry.space_group_name_H-M   'P 1'
#
loop_
_entity.id
_entity.type
_entity.pdbx_description
1 polymer ?
#
loop_
_entity_poly.entity_id
_entity_poly.type
_entity_poly.pdbx_seq_one_letter_code
_entity_poly.pdbx_strand_id
1 'polypeptide(L)'
;MKLLFSIVFVMNLQYAIMEYYCGPKGNIFVQILSKWFTNLCQQDEINKCCYYHDVCYDNCAVTQQACDAYFCDCLQRITPSSFFCRNIVQAGHCNFAQFFGSPYKCPSYMGRPQTDFLPYAPYRDHSIRPNIKPRS
;
A
#
# COMPACT_ATOMS: atom_id res chain seq x y z
N MET A 1 -37.42 19.19 -0.75
CA MET A 1 -36.64 18.76 -1.92
C MET A 1 -35.23 19.37 -1.98
N LYS A 2 -35.05 20.68 -1.75
CA LYS A 2 -33.72 21.32 -1.67
C LYS A 2 -32.79 20.71 -0.60
N LEU A 3 -33.33 20.38 0.58
CA LEU A 3 -32.56 19.77 1.67
C LEU A 3 -32.03 18.36 1.31
N LEU A 4 -32.86 17.53 0.67
CA LEU A 4 -32.46 16.20 0.20
C LEU A 4 -31.40 16.28 -0.90
N PHE A 5 -31.56 17.20 -1.86
CA PHE A 5 -30.53 17.45 -2.88
C PHE A 5 -29.22 17.95 -2.27
N SER A 6 -29.27 18.84 -1.26
CA SER A 6 -28.07 19.29 -0.55
C SER A 6 -27.42 18.17 0.27
N ILE A 7 -28.19 17.31 0.95
CA ILE A 7 -27.64 16.17 1.71
C ILE A 7 -27.01 15.15 0.75
N VAL A 8 -27.66 14.83 -0.36
CA VAL A 8 -27.10 13.96 -1.40
C VAL A 8 -25.85 14.59 -2.00
N PHE A 9 -25.84 15.90 -2.29
CA PHE A 9 -24.67 16.61 -2.81
C PHE A 9 -23.51 16.65 -1.81
N VAL A 10 -23.77 16.89 -0.51
CA VAL A 10 -22.76 16.89 0.55
C VAL A 10 -22.22 15.49 0.83
N MET A 11 -23.07 14.45 0.83
CA MET A 11 -22.63 13.05 0.92
C MET A 11 -21.79 12.63 -0.30
N ASN A 12 -22.17 13.03 -1.51
CA ASN A 12 -21.37 12.79 -2.71
C ASN A 12 -20.05 13.58 -2.69
N LEU A 13 -20.05 14.81 -2.14
CA LEU A 13 -18.85 15.62 -1.97
C LEU A 13 -17.89 15.00 -0.94
N GLN A 14 -18.41 14.44 0.16
CA GLN A 14 -17.64 13.72 1.18
C GLN A 14 -17.01 12.44 0.64
N TYR A 15 -17.69 11.75 -0.29
CA TYR A 15 -17.14 10.58 -0.98
C TYR A 15 -16.05 10.95 -2.00
N ALA A 16 -16.18 12.11 -2.64
CA ALA A 16 -15.20 12.60 -3.62
C ALA A 16 -13.86 13.06 -2.99
N ILE A 17 -13.83 13.34 -1.68
CA ILE A 17 -12.65 13.85 -0.96
C ILE A 17 -11.83 12.79 -0.23
N MET A 18 -12.09 11.50 -0.39
CA MET A 18 -11.09 10.51 0.01
C MET A 18 -9.86 10.70 -0.88
N GLU A 19 -8.83 11.30 -0.28
CA GLU A 19 -7.52 11.50 -0.91
C GLU A 19 -7.02 10.14 -1.39
N TYR A 20 -6.64 10.07 -2.66
CA TYR A 20 -6.28 8.82 -3.30
C TYR A 20 -4.76 8.70 -3.35
N TYR A 21 -4.22 7.76 -2.59
CA TYR A 21 -2.79 7.60 -2.33
C TYR A 21 -2.11 6.59 -3.26
N CYS A 22 -2.85 5.81 -4.04
CA CYS A 22 -2.24 4.85 -4.94
C CYS A 22 -1.64 5.53 -6.17
N GLY A 23 -0.31 5.60 -6.21
CA GLY A 23 0.49 6.10 -7.33
C GLY A 23 1.49 7.17 -6.89
N PRO A 24 2.44 7.57 -7.76
CA PRO A 24 3.46 8.54 -7.39
C PRO A 24 2.86 9.90 -7.02
N LYS A 25 3.34 10.51 -5.93
CA LYS A 25 2.98 11.89 -5.55
C LYS A 25 3.36 12.84 -6.69
N GLY A 26 2.40 13.66 -7.14
CA GLY A 26 2.59 14.59 -8.26
C GLY A 26 2.29 14.03 -9.65
N ASN A 27 2.02 12.72 -9.79
CA ASN A 27 1.57 12.13 -11.05
C ASN A 27 0.06 11.84 -11.02
N ILE A 28 -0.74 12.89 -11.26
CA ILE A 28 -2.20 12.82 -11.23
C ILE A 28 -2.77 11.83 -12.25
N PHE A 29 -2.12 11.66 -13.40
CA PHE A 29 -2.57 10.75 -14.45
C PHE A 29 -2.54 9.29 -13.96
N VAL A 30 -1.45 8.88 -13.30
CA VAL A 30 -1.34 7.54 -12.72
C VAL A 30 -2.35 7.32 -11.60
N GLN A 31 -2.56 8.33 -10.75
CA GLN A 31 -3.56 8.25 -9.67
C GLN A 31 -4.98 8.12 -10.22
N ILE A 32 -5.36 8.89 -11.25
CA ILE A 32 -6.68 8.78 -11.90
C ILE A 32 -6.85 7.40 -12.53
N LEU A 33 -5.84 6.93 -13.26
CA LEU A 33 -5.88 5.63 -13.92
C LEU A 33 -6.03 4.50 -12.90
N SER A 34 -5.24 4.53 -11.83
CA SER A 34 -5.32 3.56 -10.74
C SER A 34 -6.68 3.63 -10.02
N LYS A 35 -7.19 4.83 -9.75
CA LYS A 35 -8.53 5.04 -9.17
C LYS A 35 -9.63 4.44 -10.08
N TRP A 36 -9.47 4.54 -11.39
CA TRP A 36 -10.42 3.94 -12.32
C TRP A 36 -10.37 2.40 -12.27
N PHE A 37 -9.18 1.81 -12.32
CA PHE A 37 -9.02 0.34 -12.26
C PHE A 37 -9.46 -0.26 -10.91
N THR A 38 -9.25 0.45 -9.80
CA THR A 38 -9.61 -0.02 -8.45
C THR A 38 -11.10 0.14 -8.14
N ASN A 39 -11.85 0.94 -8.91
CA ASN A 39 -13.29 1.18 -8.69
C ASN A 39 -14.13 -0.10 -8.75
N LEU A 40 -13.72 -1.08 -9.57
CA LEU A 40 -14.38 -2.38 -9.71
C LEU A 40 -14.03 -3.37 -8.57
N CYS A 41 -13.24 -2.92 -7.59
CA CYS A 41 -12.73 -3.69 -6.47
C CYS A 41 -13.01 -2.94 -5.15
N GLN A 42 -12.41 -3.39 -4.04
CA GLN A 42 -12.52 -2.68 -2.74
C GLN A 42 -11.64 -1.43 -2.72
N GLN A 43 -12.01 -0.42 -3.52
CA GLN A 43 -11.22 0.80 -3.74
C GLN A 43 -10.74 1.46 -2.44
N ASP A 44 -11.62 1.62 -1.46
CA ASP A 44 -11.29 2.30 -0.20
C ASP A 44 -10.24 1.54 0.60
N GLU A 45 -10.36 0.21 0.67
CA GLU A 45 -9.39 -0.64 1.36
C GLU A 45 -8.04 -0.67 0.61
N ILE A 46 -8.07 -0.72 -0.72
CA ILE A 46 -6.86 -0.64 -1.56
C ILE A 46 -6.16 0.70 -1.33
N ASN A 47 -6.93 1.79 -1.28
CA ASN A 47 -6.41 3.11 -1.02
C ASN A 47 -5.78 3.23 0.37
N LYS A 48 -6.35 2.58 1.40
CA LYS A 48 -5.73 2.48 2.73
C LYS A 48 -4.40 1.73 2.69
N CYS A 49 -4.29 0.63 1.94
CA CYS A 49 -3.02 -0.06 1.76
C CYS A 49 -1.96 0.86 1.13
N CYS A 50 -2.33 1.64 0.12
CA CYS A 50 -1.43 2.61 -0.50
C CYS A 50 -0.99 3.72 0.47
N TYR A 51 -1.90 4.22 1.30
CA TYR A 51 -1.57 5.18 2.35
C TYR A 51 -0.51 4.62 3.32
N TYR A 52 -0.70 3.39 3.82
CA TYR A 52 0.26 2.79 4.75
C TYR A 52 1.60 2.46 4.08
N HIS A 53 1.60 2.15 2.79
CA HIS A 53 2.82 1.95 2.01
C HIS A 53 3.64 3.24 1.90
N ASP A 54 2.99 4.35 1.56
CA ASP A 54 3.61 5.69 1.54
C ASP A 54 4.20 6.07 2.90
N VAL A 55 3.46 5.83 3.99
CA VAL A 55 3.95 6.08 5.36
C VAL A 55 5.16 5.19 5.69
N CYS A 56 5.18 3.94 5.23
CA CYS A 56 6.31 3.04 5.43
C CYS A 56 7.55 3.51 4.67
N TYR A 57 7.38 3.99 3.44
CA TYR A 57 8.47 4.57 2.63
C TYR A 57 9.07 5.84 3.24
N ASP A 58 8.31 6.53 4.09
CA ASP A 58 8.77 7.68 4.86
C ASP A 58 9.56 7.28 6.13
N ASN A 59 9.56 5.99 6.51
CA ASN A 59 10.25 5.48 7.68
C ASN A 59 11.58 4.81 7.33
N CYS A 60 12.68 5.49 7.67
CA CYS A 60 14.04 4.95 7.48
C CYS A 60 14.40 3.75 8.37
N ALA A 61 13.52 3.30 9.28
CA ALA A 61 13.77 2.14 10.14
C ALA A 61 13.38 0.79 9.48
N VAL A 62 12.69 0.83 8.33
CA VAL A 62 12.13 -0.36 7.65
C VAL A 62 12.64 -0.39 6.23
N THR A 63 13.18 -1.52 5.77
CA THR A 63 13.68 -1.63 4.38
C THR A 63 12.56 -1.46 3.36
N GLN A 64 12.92 -1.02 2.14
CA GLN A 64 11.98 -0.95 1.01
C GLN A 64 11.25 -2.29 0.81
N GLN A 65 12.00 -3.38 0.80
CA GLN A 65 11.45 -4.73 0.62
C GLN A 65 10.42 -5.09 1.69
N ALA A 66 10.64 -4.71 2.95
CA ALA A 66 9.67 -4.97 4.02
C ALA A 66 8.39 -4.14 3.84
N CYS A 67 8.51 -2.87 3.43
CA CYS A 67 7.35 -2.05 3.10
C CYS A 67 6.55 -2.62 1.92
N ASP A 68 7.23 -3.03 0.85
CA ASP A 68 6.58 -3.63 -0.33
C ASP A 68 5.89 -4.95 0.01
N ALA A 69 6.54 -5.80 0.81
CA ALA A 69 5.96 -7.07 1.25
C ALA A 69 4.70 -6.86 2.11
N TYR A 70 4.72 -5.90 3.03
CA TYR A 70 3.56 -5.54 3.83
C TYR A 70 2.42 -5.00 2.95
N PHE A 71 2.74 -4.15 1.99
CA PHE A 71 1.76 -3.62 1.04
C PHE A 71 1.09 -4.72 0.21
N CYS A 72 1.88 -5.66 -0.33
CA CYS A 72 1.35 -6.78 -1.10
C CYS A 72 0.45 -7.71 -0.26
N ASP A 73 0.81 -7.97 1.00
CA ASP A 73 -0.02 -8.76 1.94
C ASP A 73 -1.31 -8.02 2.30
N CYS A 74 -1.24 -6.70 2.52
CA CYS A 74 -2.42 -5.85 2.72
C CYS A 74 -3.41 -6.02 1.56
N LEU A 75 -2.94 -5.85 0.31
CA LEU A 75 -3.78 -6.02 -0.88
C LEU A 75 -4.34 -7.44 -1.00
N GLN A 76 -3.55 -8.47 -0.69
CA GLN A 76 -4.00 -9.87 -0.78
C GLN A 76 -5.17 -10.19 0.14
N ARG A 77 -5.21 -9.59 1.34
CA ARG A 77 -6.25 -9.85 2.35
C ARG A 77 -7.60 -9.20 2.01
N ILE A 78 -7.56 -8.03 1.39
CA ILE A 78 -8.76 -7.23 1.10
C ILE A 78 -9.32 -7.48 -0.31
N THR A 79 -8.50 -7.98 -1.23
CA THR A 79 -8.92 -8.08 -2.62
C THR A 79 -9.93 -9.23 -2.78
N PRO A 80 -11.12 -8.97 -3.35
CA PRO A 80 -12.10 -10.01 -3.63
C PRO A 80 -11.50 -11.16 -4.46
N SER A 81 -12.06 -12.37 -4.33
CA SER A 81 -11.65 -13.54 -5.12
C SER A 81 -11.96 -13.43 -6.62
N SER A 82 -12.41 -12.26 -7.10
CA SER A 82 -12.63 -12.03 -8.53
C SER A 82 -11.29 -12.06 -9.27
N PHE A 83 -11.28 -12.71 -10.43
CA PHE A 83 -10.07 -12.87 -11.23
C PHE A 83 -9.42 -11.53 -11.56
N PHE A 84 -10.23 -10.53 -11.90
CA PHE A 84 -9.76 -9.18 -12.22
C PHE A 84 -9.08 -8.49 -11.04
N CYS A 85 -9.75 -8.43 -9.88
CA CYS A 85 -9.18 -7.73 -8.73
C CYS A 85 -7.90 -8.41 -8.24
N ARG A 86 -7.86 -9.75 -8.22
CA ARG A 86 -6.70 -10.50 -7.76
C ARG A 86 -5.51 -10.47 -8.73
N ASN A 87 -5.75 -10.72 -10.02
CA ASN A 87 -4.66 -10.89 -10.98
C ASN A 87 -4.26 -9.61 -11.72
N ILE A 88 -5.14 -8.61 -11.77
CA ILE A 88 -4.85 -7.35 -12.46
C ILE A 88 -4.60 -6.25 -11.44
N VAL A 89 -5.56 -5.99 -10.54
CA VAL A 89 -5.45 -4.85 -9.62
C VAL A 89 -4.42 -5.10 -8.53
N GLN A 90 -4.57 -6.17 -7.75
CA GLN A 90 -3.63 -6.53 -6.67
C GLN A 90 -2.22 -6.77 -7.24
N ALA A 91 -2.10 -7.69 -8.20
CA ALA A 91 -0.80 -8.03 -8.76
C ALA A 91 -0.15 -6.83 -9.46
N GLY A 92 -0.93 -6.01 -10.17
CA GLY A 92 -0.46 -4.78 -10.79
C GLY A 92 0.11 -3.80 -9.77
N HIS A 93 -0.61 -3.53 -8.68
CA HIS A 93 -0.14 -2.63 -7.62
C HIS A 93 1.12 -3.18 -6.92
N CYS A 94 1.13 -4.46 -6.55
CA CYS A 94 2.26 -5.10 -5.89
C CYS A 94 3.52 -5.10 -6.77
N ASN A 95 3.39 -5.51 -8.04
CA ASN A 95 4.51 -5.51 -8.98
C ASN A 95 4.98 -4.08 -9.27
N PHE A 96 4.06 -3.14 -9.46
CA PHE A 96 4.43 -1.75 -9.75
C PHE A 96 5.22 -1.12 -8.60
N ALA A 97 4.86 -1.39 -7.34
CA ALA A 97 5.63 -0.93 -6.20
C ALA A 97 7.07 -1.50 -6.18
N GLN A 98 7.23 -2.79 -6.48
CA GLN A 98 8.54 -3.46 -6.49
C GLN A 98 9.46 -3.02 -7.64
N PHE A 99 8.89 -2.72 -8.82
CA PHE A 99 9.67 -2.37 -10.02
C PHE A 99 9.79 -0.87 -10.28
N PHE A 100 8.76 -0.10 -9.94
CA PHE A 100 8.59 1.30 -10.32
C PHE A 100 8.17 2.19 -9.14
N GLY A 101 8.27 1.69 -7.90
CA GLY A 101 8.03 2.48 -6.72
C GLY A 101 8.86 3.76 -6.73
N SER A 102 8.31 4.83 -6.13
CA SER A 102 9.08 6.06 -5.85
C SER A 102 10.42 5.69 -5.23
N PRO A 103 11.53 6.41 -5.50
CA PRO A 103 12.80 6.12 -4.83
C PRO A 103 12.56 6.10 -3.32
N TYR A 104 12.75 4.92 -2.73
CA TYR A 104 12.65 4.73 -1.29
C TYR A 104 13.53 5.78 -0.60
N LYS A 105 12.96 6.53 0.34
CA LYS A 105 13.60 7.75 0.86
C LYS A 105 14.95 7.49 1.54
N CYS A 106 15.21 6.27 1.97
CA CYS A 106 16.36 5.93 2.82
C CYS A 106 17.22 4.80 2.25
N PRO A 107 17.84 4.96 1.07
CA PRO A 107 18.59 3.90 0.39
C PRO A 107 19.79 3.34 1.17
N SER A 108 20.22 4.03 2.24
CA SER A 108 21.40 3.69 3.06
C SER A 108 21.02 3.12 4.44
N TYR A 109 20.06 2.20 4.52
CA TYR A 109 19.75 1.54 5.79
C TYR A 109 20.90 0.63 6.23
N MET A 110 21.60 1.00 7.31
CA MET A 110 22.74 0.30 7.89
C MET A 110 22.36 -0.65 9.05
N GLY A 111 21.09 -1.06 9.17
CA GLY A 111 20.67 -2.06 10.16
C GLY A 111 20.84 -1.61 11.63
N ARG A 112 19.77 -1.13 12.27
CA ARG A 112 19.68 -1.17 13.74
C ARG A 112 18.62 -2.17 14.16
N PRO A 113 18.85 -2.97 15.22
CA PRO A 113 17.88 -3.95 15.69
C PRO A 113 16.59 -3.24 16.12
N GLN A 114 15.45 -3.75 15.64
CA GLN A 114 14.14 -3.30 16.06
C GLN A 114 13.91 -3.68 17.52
N THR A 115 14.02 -2.72 18.43
CA THR A 115 13.47 -2.85 19.79
C THR A 115 12.27 -1.92 19.92
N ASP A 116 11.09 -2.54 19.77
CA ASP A 116 9.90 -2.29 20.59
C ASP A 116 9.12 -0.96 20.51
N PHE A 117 9.00 -0.31 19.34
CA PHE A 117 8.01 0.77 19.15
C PHE A 117 7.38 0.81 17.75
N LEU A 118 6.81 -0.31 17.28
CA LEU A 118 5.84 -0.29 16.18
C LEU A 118 4.46 -0.72 16.71
N PRO A 119 3.38 0.02 16.42
CA PRO A 119 2.01 -0.43 16.71
C PRO A 119 1.53 -1.54 15.76
N TYR A 120 2.39 -2.00 14.84
CA TYR A 120 2.07 -3.04 13.87
C TYR A 120 2.78 -4.34 14.25
N ALA A 121 2.03 -5.44 14.20
CA ALA A 121 2.51 -6.78 14.51
C ALA A 121 3.84 -7.07 13.80
N PRO A 122 4.80 -7.74 14.47
CA PRO A 122 6.11 -7.98 13.90
C PRO A 122 5.95 -8.82 12.63
N TYR A 123 6.15 -8.20 11.47
CA TYR A 123 6.36 -8.93 10.24
C TYR A 123 7.65 -9.72 10.43
N ARG A 124 7.53 -11.05 10.60
CA ARG A 124 8.70 -11.94 10.59
C ARG A 124 9.26 -11.91 9.18
N ASP A 125 10.36 -11.21 8.99
CA ASP A 125 11.20 -11.33 7.82
C ASP A 125 11.68 -12.80 7.68
N HIS A 126 11.08 -13.54 6.75
CA HIS A 126 11.50 -14.93 6.46
C HIS A 126 12.74 -14.98 5.54
N SER A 127 13.23 -13.83 5.08
CA SER A 127 14.38 -13.67 4.17
C SER A 127 15.71 -13.43 4.89
N ILE A 128 15.71 -13.12 6.19
CA ILE A 128 16.92 -13.06 7.02
C ILE A 128 16.96 -14.27 7.96
N ARG A 129 17.18 -15.48 7.41
CA ARG A 129 17.88 -16.49 8.21
C ARG A 129 19.38 -16.24 8.04
N PRO A 130 20.13 -15.88 9.09
CA PRO A 130 21.57 -16.10 9.05
C PRO A 130 21.79 -17.59 8.78
N ASN A 131 22.61 -17.88 7.78
CA ASN A 131 23.00 -19.23 7.39
C ASN A 131 23.85 -19.84 8.52
N ILE A 132 23.21 -20.26 9.61
CA ILE A 132 23.85 -21.05 10.65
C ILE A 132 23.96 -22.46 10.08
N LYS A 133 25.09 -22.73 9.43
CA LYS A 133 25.52 -24.08 9.09
C LYS A 133 25.48 -24.93 10.38
N PRO A 134 24.79 -26.08 10.42
CA PRO A 134 24.96 -26.99 11.53
C PRO A 134 26.42 -27.43 11.57
N ARG A 135 27.09 -27.17 12.69
CA ARG A 135 28.40 -27.77 12.98
C ARG A 135 28.15 -29.25 13.27
N SER A 136 28.62 -30.08 12.34
CA SER A 136 28.77 -31.55 12.49
C SER A 136 29.58 -31.90 13.72
#